data_AF-A0A497LWY2-F1
#
_entry.id   AF-A0A497LWY2-F1
#
_cell.length_a   1.000
_cell.length_b   1.000
_cell.length_c   1.000
_cell.angle_alpha   90.00
_cell.angle_beta   90.00
_cell.angle_gamma   90.00
#
_symmetry.space_group_name_H-M   'P 1'
#
loop_
_entity.id
_entity.type
_entity.pdbx_description
1 polymer ?
#
loop_
_entity_poly.entity_id
_entity_poly.type
_entity_poly.pdbx_seq_one_letter_code
_entity_poly.pdbx_strand_id
1 'polypeptide(L)'
;MLLTFFKGWTSASNYESLSKATLIIFKGMEPINLFTYAGLALIFLGIAIIIVAFILFAFRGAEKTEKVRGGGIILIGPFPIIFGTDRESLKILILLTLVLIAVMAGIIIGLNLIKT
;
A
#
# COMPACT_ATOMS: atom_id res chain seq x y z
N MET A 1 33.18 24.69 39.35
CA MET A 1 33.30 23.45 38.55
C MET A 1 32.26 23.39 37.43
N LEU A 2 30.96 23.52 37.72
CA LEU A 2 29.90 23.60 36.68
C LEU A 2 30.03 24.79 35.73
N LEU A 3 30.36 25.99 36.23
CA LEU A 3 30.51 27.18 35.39
C LEU A 3 31.68 27.07 34.40
N THR A 4 32.74 26.33 34.77
CA THR A 4 33.88 26.05 33.90
C THR A 4 33.51 25.04 32.80
N PHE A 5 32.66 24.06 33.12
CA PHE A 5 32.10 23.12 32.15
C PHE A 5 31.18 23.83 31.14
N PHE A 6 30.27 24.69 31.61
CA PHE A 6 29.37 25.46 30.73
C PHE A 6 30.13 26.45 29.83
N LYS A 7 31.18 27.11 30.32
CA LYS A 7 32.06 27.96 29.49
C LYS A 7 32.78 27.18 28.38
N GLY A 8 33.11 25.91 28.61
CA GLY A 8 33.72 25.04 27.60
C GLY A 8 32.72 24.59 26.53
N TRP A 9 31.46 24.35 26.91
CA TRP A 9 30.38 23.97 25.99
C TRP A 9 30.01 25.11 25.02
N THR A 10 30.01 26.35 25.48
CA THR A 10 29.68 27.56 24.69
C THR A 10 30.87 28.14 23.92
N SER A 11 31.94 27.35 23.70
CA SER A 11 33.14 27.79 22.98
C SER A 11 32.82 28.17 21.53
N ALA A 12 33.38 29.29 21.06
CA ALA A 12 33.20 29.82 19.70
C ALA A 12 33.46 28.77 18.60
N SER A 13 34.43 27.88 18.83
CA SER A 13 34.79 26.79 17.93
C SER A 13 33.69 25.74 17.74
N ASN A 14 32.79 25.61 18.71
CA ASN A 14 31.66 24.68 18.65
C ASN A 14 30.56 25.21 17.71
N TYR A 15 30.35 26.52 17.64
CA TYR A 15 29.33 27.07 16.73
C TYR A 15 29.77 26.99 15.27
N GLU A 16 31.06 27.14 14.98
CA GLU A 16 31.57 26.95 13.63
C GLU A 16 31.42 25.51 13.14
N SER A 17 31.77 24.52 13.97
CA SER A 17 31.60 23.12 13.63
C SER A 17 30.12 22.73 13.50
N LEU A 18 29.25 23.28 14.35
CA LEU A 18 27.80 23.10 14.21
C LEU A 18 27.25 23.77 12.94
N SER A 19 27.70 24.97 12.60
CA SER A 19 27.26 25.67 11.38
C SER A 19 27.68 24.93 10.11
N LYS A 20 28.91 24.38 10.07
CA LYS A 20 29.40 23.54 8.97
C LYS A 20 28.62 22.23 8.89
N ALA A 21 28.35 21.58 10.02
CA ALA A 21 27.53 20.37 10.07
C ALA A 21 26.11 20.63 9.56
N THR A 22 25.47 21.72 9.99
CA THR A 22 24.15 22.12 9.51
C THR A 22 24.17 22.40 8.00
N LEU A 23 25.20 23.08 7.50
CA LEU A 23 25.32 23.40 6.08
C LEU A 23 25.54 22.15 5.22
N ILE A 24 26.31 21.17 5.70
CA ILE A 24 26.48 19.86 5.03
C ILE A 24 25.15 19.09 4.99
N ILE A 25 24.42 19.05 6.11
CA ILE A 25 23.12 18.36 6.19
C ILE A 25 22.09 19.02 5.26
N PHE A 26 22.03 20.36 5.26
CA PHE A 26 21.08 21.10 4.43
C PHE A 26 21.43 21.02 2.94
N LYS A 27 22.73 21.02 2.59
CA LYS A 27 23.21 20.88 1.21
C LYS A 27 23.03 19.46 0.66
N GLY A 28 23.07 18.43 1.52
CA GLY A 28 22.83 17.03 1.16
C GLY A 28 21.34 16.64 1.15
N MET A 29 20.43 17.56 1.48
CA MET A 29 19.00 17.33 1.37
C MET A 29 18.59 17.49 -0.10
N GLU A 30 18.30 16.36 -0.75
CA GLU A 30 17.73 16.37 -2.10
C GLU A 30 16.41 17.16 -2.10
N PRO A 31 16.22 18.10 -3.04
CA PRO A 31 14.99 18.87 -3.10
C PRO A 31 13.81 17.95 -3.40
N ILE A 32 12.69 18.25 -2.76
CA ILE A 32 11.45 17.48 -2.95
C ILE A 32 11.02 17.64 -4.42
N ASN A 33 11.04 16.54 -5.15
CA ASN A 33 10.74 16.54 -6.59
C ASN A 33 9.23 16.64 -6.85
N LEU A 34 8.87 17.14 -8.04
CA LEU A 34 7.48 17.18 -8.49
C LEU A 34 6.80 15.81 -8.47
N PHE A 35 7.56 14.75 -8.75
CA PHE A 35 7.09 13.36 -8.65
C PHE A 35 6.67 12.96 -7.25
N THR A 36 7.37 13.46 -6.22
CA THR A 36 7.03 13.20 -4.82
C THR A 36 5.70 13.88 -4.46
N TYR A 37 5.49 15.11 -4.92
CA TYR A 37 4.21 15.81 -4.73
C TYR A 37 3.06 15.13 -5.48
N ALA A 38 3.29 14.73 -6.74
CA ALA A 38 2.30 14.03 -7.54
C ALA A 38 1.92 12.67 -6.94
N GLY A 39 2.92 11.91 -6.48
CA GLY A 39 2.70 10.62 -5.80
C GLY A 39 1.90 10.79 -4.51
N LEU A 40 2.25 11.79 -3.69
CA LEU A 40 1.53 12.09 -2.46
C LEU A 40 0.08 12.52 -2.75
N ALA A 41 -0.14 13.39 -3.74
CA ALA A 41 -1.47 13.80 -4.17
C ALA A 41 -2.32 12.60 -4.66
N LEU A 42 -1.72 11.66 -5.39
CA LEU A 42 -2.41 10.48 -5.89
C LEU A 42 -2.82 9.52 -4.76
N ILE A 43 -2.00 9.38 -3.71
CA ILE A 43 -2.36 8.60 -2.51
C ILE A 43 -3.59 9.21 -1.84
N PHE A 44 -3.59 10.53 -1.60
CA PHE A 44 -4.73 11.22 -1.01
C PHE A 44 -5.98 11.12 -1.87
N LEU A 45 -5.85 11.25 -3.18
CA LEU A 45 -6.95 11.10 -4.13
C LEU A 45 -7.52 9.68 -4.11
N GLY A 46 -6.67 8.66 -4.08
CA GLY A 46 -7.09 7.26 -4.00
C GLY A 46 -7.87 6.97 -2.71
N ILE A 47 -7.37 7.46 -1.57
CA ILE A 47 -8.07 7.34 -0.29
C ILE A 47 -9.42 8.05 -0.34
N ALA A 48 -9.49 9.26 -0.88
CA ALA A 48 -10.73 10.01 -1.00
C ALA A 48 -11.77 9.26 -1.85
N ILE A 49 -11.36 8.69 -2.99
CA ILE A 49 -12.25 7.91 -3.86
C ILE A 49 -12.78 6.67 -3.13
N ILE A 50 -11.92 5.94 -2.41
CA ILE A 50 -12.33 4.75 -1.63
C ILE A 50 -13.37 5.15 -0.58
N ILE A 51 -13.13 6.23 0.15
CA ILE A 51 -14.07 6.72 1.18
C ILE A 51 -15.42 7.07 0.54
N VAL A 52 -15.44 7.82 -0.56
CA VAL A 52 -16.68 8.17 -1.26
C VAL A 52 -17.41 6.92 -1.75
N ALA A 53 -16.70 5.95 -2.33
CA ALA A 53 -17.29 4.70 -2.78
C ALA A 53 -17.93 3.91 -1.63
N PHE A 54 -17.24 3.81 -0.48
CA PHE A 54 -17.77 3.15 0.72
C PHE A 54 -19.02 3.85 1.25
N ILE A 55 -19.02 5.18 1.29
CA ILE A 55 -20.17 5.98 1.74
C ILE A 55 -21.37 5.75 0.83
N LEU A 56 -21.18 5.85 -0.50
CA LEU A 56 -22.24 5.59 -1.48
C LEU A 56 -22.76 4.15 -1.40
N PHE A 57 -21.87 3.18 -1.17
CA PHE A 57 -22.25 1.78 -1.00
C PHE A 57 -23.07 1.56 0.28
N ALA A 58 -22.67 2.18 1.39
CA ALA A 58 -23.38 2.09 2.67
C ALA A 58 -24.80 2.69 2.58
N PHE A 59 -24.96 3.84 1.93
CA PHE A 59 -26.29 4.46 1.76
C PHE A 59 -27.20 3.69 0.80
N ARG A 60 -26.64 3.00 -0.22
CA ARG A 60 -27.42 2.16 -1.15
C ARG A 60 -27.97 0.89 -0.53
N GLY A 61 -27.38 0.39 0.56
CA GLY A 61 -27.81 -0.83 1.24
C GLY A 61 -29.03 -0.68 2.16
N ALA A 62 -29.52 0.54 2.41
CA ALA A 62 -30.56 0.81 3.40
C ALA A 62 -32.00 0.64 2.87
N GLU A 63 -32.22 0.70 1.55
CA GLU A 63 -33.59 0.79 1.00
C GLU A 63 -34.19 -0.54 0.49
N LYS A 64 -33.41 -1.62 0.40
CA LYS A 64 -33.90 -2.89 -0.14
C LYS A 64 -33.40 -4.06 0.68
N THR A 65 -34.33 -4.81 1.25
CA THR A 65 -34.13 -6.17 1.77
C THR A 65 -33.84 -7.17 0.63
N GLU A 66 -33.01 -6.77 -0.33
CA GLU A 66 -32.49 -7.66 -1.34
C GLU A 66 -31.48 -8.56 -0.62
N LYS A 67 -31.68 -9.88 -0.73
CA LYS A 67 -30.71 -10.87 -0.25
C LYS A 67 -29.34 -10.45 -0.79
N VAL A 68 -28.43 -10.05 0.08
CA VAL A 68 -27.09 -9.60 -0.30
C VAL A 68 -26.44 -10.72 -1.11
N ARG A 69 -26.41 -10.57 -2.43
CA ARG A 69 -25.76 -11.51 -3.35
C ARG A 69 -24.26 -11.21 -3.36
N GLY A 70 -23.62 -11.51 -2.23
CA GLY A 70 -22.18 -11.38 -2.04
C GLY A 70 -21.47 -12.72 -2.14
N GLY A 71 -20.21 -12.70 -2.55
CA GLY A 71 -19.34 -13.86 -2.50
C GLY A 71 -17.88 -13.43 -2.49
N GLY A 72 -17.02 -14.24 -1.87
CA GLY A 72 -15.58 -14.01 -1.78
C GLY A 72 -14.81 -15.32 -1.90
N ILE A 73 -13.57 -15.24 -2.35
CA ILE A 73 -12.66 -16.38 -2.45
C ILE A 73 -11.53 -16.13 -1.46
N ILE A 74 -11.30 -17.06 -0.54
CA ILE A 74 -10.15 -17.05 0.35
C ILE A 74 -9.18 -18.11 -0.16
N LEU A 75 -8.00 -17.70 -0.63
CA LEU A 75 -6.97 -18.63 -1.06
C LEU A 75 -6.12 -19.05 0.16
N ILE A 76 -6.38 -20.24 0.71
CA ILE A 76 -5.56 -20.84 1.76
C ILE A 76 -4.60 -21.82 1.10
N GLY A 77 -3.41 -21.34 0.74
CA GLY A 77 -2.48 -22.11 -0.10
C GLY A 77 -3.04 -22.33 -1.51
N PRO A 78 -2.65 -23.40 -2.23
CA PRO A 78 -3.18 -23.69 -3.57
C PRO A 78 -4.65 -24.14 -3.55
N PHE A 79 -5.29 -24.21 -2.38
CA PHE A 79 -6.67 -24.62 -2.21
C PHE A 79 -7.58 -23.39 -1.99
N PRO A 80 -8.32 -22.96 -3.02
CA PRO A 80 -9.25 -21.85 -2.90
C PRO A 80 -10.51 -22.27 -2.14
N ILE A 81 -10.93 -21.47 -1.17
CA ILE A 81 -12.19 -21.63 -0.44
C ILE A 81 -13.17 -20.57 -0.93
N ILE A 82 -14.26 -21.03 -1.54
CA ILE A 82 -15.22 -20.17 -2.23
C ILE A 82 -16.46 -20.03 -1.35
N PHE A 83 -16.75 -18.79 -0.95
CA PHE A 83 -17.94 -18.42 -0.20
C PHE A 83 -18.84 -17.58 -1.10
N GLY A 84 -20.13 -17.89 -1.13
CA GLY A 84 -21.08 -17.16 -1.95
C GLY A 84 -22.50 -17.39 -1.48
N THR A 85 -23.27 -16.31 -1.41
CA THR A 85 -24.69 -16.33 -1.03
C THR A 85 -25.59 -16.71 -2.22
N ASP A 86 -25.06 -16.69 -3.44
CA ASP A 86 -25.80 -17.02 -4.67
C ASP A 86 -25.05 -18.05 -5.54
N ARG A 87 -25.80 -18.97 -6.16
CA ARG A 87 -25.27 -20.02 -7.05
C ARG A 87 -24.62 -19.46 -8.32
N GLU A 88 -25.10 -18.32 -8.82
CA GLU A 88 -24.50 -17.62 -9.95
C GLU A 88 -23.14 -17.02 -9.58
N SER A 89 -23.07 -16.35 -8.43
CA SER A 89 -21.81 -15.83 -7.89
C SER A 89 -20.80 -16.95 -7.65
N LEU A 90 -21.24 -18.09 -7.09
CA LEU A 90 -20.38 -19.26 -6.91
C LEU A 90 -19.84 -19.79 -8.25
N LYS A 91 -20.67 -19.90 -9.30
CA LYS A 91 -20.20 -20.34 -10.63
C LYS A 91 -19.13 -19.41 -11.21
N ILE A 92 -19.35 -18.10 -11.13
CA ILE A 92 -18.39 -17.10 -11.61
C ILE A 92 -17.09 -17.17 -10.82
N LEU A 93 -17.18 -17.27 -9.48
CA LEU A 93 -16.02 -17.38 -8.61
C LEU A 93 -15.23 -18.67 -8.88
N ILE A 94 -15.90 -19.81 -9.05
CA ILE A 94 -15.26 -21.09 -9.40
C ILE A 94 -14.52 -20.98 -10.74
N LEU A 95 -15.18 -20.43 -11.78
CA LEU A 95 -14.57 -20.27 -13.10
C LEU A 95 -13.35 -19.35 -13.05
N LEU A 96 -13.48 -18.20 -12.38
CA LEU A 96 -12.39 -17.24 -12.22
C LEU A 96 -11.19 -17.88 -11.50
N THR A 97 -11.45 -18.62 -10.43
CA THR A 97 -10.43 -19.31 -9.65
C THR A 97 -9.72 -20.38 -10.48
N LEU A 98 -10.49 -21.17 -11.24
CA LEU A 98 -9.95 -22.22 -12.09
C LEU A 98 -9.04 -21.64 -13.18
N VAL A 99 -9.48 -20.55 -13.84
CA VAL A 99 -8.69 -19.84 -14.84
C VAL A 99 -7.41 -19.29 -14.22
N LEU A 100 -7.49 -18.69 -13.03
CA LEU A 100 -6.31 -18.12 -12.37
C LEU A 100 -5.28 -19.19 -11.99
N ILE A 101 -5.73 -20.32 -11.43
CA ILE A 101 -4.85 -21.45 -11.10
C ILE A 101 -4.23 -22.02 -12.38
N ALA A 102 -5.00 -22.16 -13.46
CA ALA A 102 -4.51 -22.67 -14.73
C ALA A 102 -3.44 -21.76 -15.35
N VAL A 103 -3.64 -20.43 -15.32
CA VAL A 103 -2.65 -19.46 -15.78
C VAL A 103 -1.37 -19.55 -14.95
N MET A 104 -1.49 -19.59 -13.62
CA MET A 104 -0.33 -19.66 -12.73
C MET A 104 0.45 -20.95 -12.93
N ALA A 105 -0.23 -22.10 -12.99
CA ALA A 105 0.37 -23.40 -13.26
C ALA A 105 1.03 -23.44 -14.66
N GLY A 106 0.36 -22.90 -15.67
CA GLY A 106 0.87 -22.82 -17.04
C GLY A 106 2.15 -21.99 -17.14
N ILE A 107 2.21 -20.85 -16.45
CA ILE A 107 3.43 -20.03 -16.37
C ILE A 107 4.56 -20.82 -15.69
N ILE A 108 4.29 -21.46 -14.56
CA ILE A 108 5.31 -22.22 -13.82
C ILE A 108 5.86 -23.38 -14.68
N ILE A 109 4.97 -24.15 -15.31
CA ILE A 109 5.36 -25.27 -16.17
C ILE A 109 6.13 -24.74 -17.38
N GLY A 110 5.65 -23.68 -18.03
CA GLY A 110 6.31 -23.06 -19.19
C GLY A 110 7.71 -22.54 -18.85
N LEU A 111 7.88 -21.88 -17.70
CA LEU A 111 9.18 -21.44 -17.22
C LEU A 111 10.12 -22.63 -16.93
N ASN A 112 9.60 -23.73 -16.40
CA ASN A 112 10.40 -24.93 -16.13
C ASN A 112 10.85 -25.63 -17.43
N LEU A 113 10.03 -25.58 -18.48
CA LEU A 113 10.36 -26.11 -19.80
C LEU A 113 11.42 -25.27 -20.53
N ILE A 114 11.46 -23.95 -20.31
CA ILE A 114 12.47 -23.07 -20.93
C ILE A 114 13.83 -23.20 -20.23
N LYS A 115 13.83 -23.51 -18.93
CA LYS A 115 15.04 -23.60 -18.11
C LYS A 115 15.79 -24.93 -18.26
N THR A 116 15.13 -25.97 -18.77
CA THR A 116 15.68 -27.32 -18.98
C THR A 116 16.23 -27.44 -20.39
#